data_AF-A0A7K6Y7S2-F1
#
_entry.id   AF-A0A7K6Y7S2-F1
#
_cell.length_a   1.000
_cell.length_b   1.000
_cell.length_c   1.000
_cell.angle_alpha   90.00
_cell.angle_beta   90.00
_cell.angle_gamma   90.00
#
_symmetry.space_group_name_H-M   'P 1'
#
loop_
_entity.id
_entity.type
_entity.pdbx_description
1 polymer ?
#
loop_
_entity_poly.entity_id
_entity_poly.type
_entity_poly.pdbx_seq_one_letter_code
_entity_poly.pdbx_strand_id
1 'polypeptide(L)'
;GVSLYSASTSQSDHSAHTKSASAISSDSVSTSADNFSPDLRVLRETNKLAEMEEPPLLPGETIKDMAKDVTYICPFTGAIRGTLTVTNYRLYFKSMERDPPFVLDASLGVINRVEKIGGASSRGENSYGLEIVCKDIRNLRFAHKPEGRTRRSIFENLMKYAFPVSNNLPLFAFEYKEVFPENGWKVYDPTWEYRRQGIPNESWRLTKINERYELCDTYPAILAVPVNIPDEELKRVASFRSRGRIPVLSWIHPESQATITRCSQPMVGVSGKRSKEDEKYLQAIMDSNAQSHKIFIFDARPSVNAVANKAKGGGYESEDAYQNAELVFLDIHNIHVMRESLRKLKEIVYPNIEETHWLSNLESTHWLEHIKLILAGALRIADKVESGKTSVVVHCSDGWDRTAQLTSLSLLMLDGYYRTIRGFEVLVEKEWLSFGHRFQLRVGHGDKNHADADRSPVFLQFIDCVWQMTRQ
;
A
#
# COMPACT_ATOMS: atom_id res chain seq x y z
N GLY A 1 -38.46 10.56 -40.79
CA GLY A 1 -38.64 10.49 -42.24
C GLY A 1 -37.30 10.18 -42.88
N VAL A 2 -37.22 8.98 -43.48
CA VAL A 2 -36.43 8.56 -44.67
C VAL A 2 -34.89 8.79 -44.61
N SER A 3 -34.07 7.75 -44.30
CA SER A 3 -33.48 6.69 -45.18
C SER A 3 -32.18 7.17 -45.87
N LEU A 4 -30.98 6.71 -45.48
CA LEU A 4 -30.25 5.46 -45.82
C LEU A 4 -29.64 5.39 -47.25
N TYR A 5 -28.51 4.67 -47.30
CA TYR A 5 -27.77 4.07 -48.44
C TYR A 5 -26.63 4.91 -49.05
N SER A 6 -25.46 4.36 -49.39
CA SER A 6 -25.06 2.96 -49.61
C SER A 6 -23.54 2.78 -49.55
N ALA A 7 -23.11 1.58 -49.16
CA ALA A 7 -21.82 1.00 -49.51
C ALA A 7 -21.97 0.19 -50.82
N SER A 8 -20.92 0.09 -51.63
CA SER A 8 -20.71 -1.06 -52.52
C SER A 8 -19.24 -1.22 -52.89
N THR A 9 -18.84 -2.48 -52.97
CA THR A 9 -17.53 -3.06 -53.19
C THR A 9 -17.35 -3.53 -54.64
N SER A 10 -16.08 -3.77 -55.02
CA SER A 10 -15.55 -4.95 -55.75
C SER A 10 -14.96 -4.77 -57.16
N GLN A 11 -14.02 -5.70 -57.42
CA GLN A 11 -13.30 -6.11 -58.65
C GLN A 11 -11.98 -5.37 -58.95
N SER A 12 -10.77 -5.95 -58.77
CA SER A 12 -10.13 -7.18 -59.29
C SER A 12 -9.76 -7.10 -60.78
N ASP A 13 -8.47 -7.10 -61.09
CA ASP A 13 -7.94 -7.79 -62.28
C ASP A 13 -6.43 -8.10 -62.22
N HIS A 14 -6.11 -9.22 -62.84
CA HIS A 14 -4.84 -9.96 -62.88
C HIS A 14 -3.76 -9.37 -63.82
N SER A 15 -2.48 -9.67 -63.55
CA SER A 15 -1.57 -10.19 -64.60
C SER A 15 -0.31 -10.88 -64.02
N ALA A 16 -0.07 -12.10 -64.51
CA ALA A 16 1.18 -12.87 -64.44
C ALA A 16 2.15 -12.38 -65.55
N HIS A 17 3.45 -12.69 -65.70
CA HIS A 17 4.36 -13.78 -65.36
C HIS A 17 5.79 -13.26 -65.65
N THR A 18 6.84 -13.75 -64.97
CA THR A 18 7.98 -14.43 -65.62
C THR A 18 8.93 -15.08 -64.61
N LYS A 19 9.37 -16.30 -64.95
CA LYS A 19 10.26 -17.19 -64.21
C LYS A 19 11.74 -16.86 -64.46
N SER A 20 12.61 -17.14 -63.48
CA SER A 20 13.93 -17.73 -63.75
C SER A 20 14.33 -18.63 -62.59
N ALA A 21 14.64 -19.88 -62.91
CA ALA A 21 15.07 -20.93 -62.00
C ALA A 21 16.59 -20.99 -61.92
N SER A 22 17.11 -21.34 -60.75
CA SER A 22 18.41 -22.02 -60.61
C SER A 22 18.37 -22.94 -59.40
N ALA A 23 18.37 -24.23 -59.67
CA ALA A 23 18.41 -25.32 -58.70
C ALA A 23 19.84 -25.60 -58.24
N ILE A 24 20.04 -25.85 -56.94
CA ILE A 24 21.19 -26.59 -56.41
C ILE A 24 20.67 -27.54 -55.31
N SER A 25 20.62 -28.83 -55.67
CA SER A 25 20.93 -30.06 -54.92
C SER A 25 21.09 -29.92 -53.39
N SER A 26 20.14 -30.36 -52.56
CA SER A 26 20.02 -31.71 -51.94
C SER A 26 21.15 -32.10 -50.97
N ASP A 27 20.86 -32.01 -49.67
CA ASP A 27 21.21 -33.02 -48.67
C ASP A 27 20.36 -32.81 -47.41
N SER A 28 19.15 -33.38 -47.45
CA SER A 28 18.31 -33.54 -46.26
C SER A 28 18.74 -34.80 -45.52
N VAL A 29 19.59 -34.66 -44.51
CA VAL A 29 19.77 -35.72 -43.50
C VAL A 29 18.53 -35.72 -42.62
N SER A 30 17.55 -36.53 -43.01
CA SER A 30 16.44 -36.91 -42.14
C SER A 30 16.97 -37.85 -41.06
N THR A 31 17.44 -37.31 -39.93
CA THR A 31 17.53 -38.10 -38.72
C THR A 31 16.11 -38.32 -38.21
N SER A 32 15.55 -39.48 -38.56
CA SER A 32 14.35 -40.05 -37.97
C SER A 32 14.44 -39.95 -36.44
N ALA A 33 13.35 -39.50 -35.81
CA ALA A 33 13.22 -39.33 -34.37
C ALA A 33 13.20 -40.65 -33.58
N ASP A 34 13.64 -41.76 -34.19
CA ASP A 34 13.44 -43.11 -33.67
C ASP A 34 14.65 -43.78 -33.00
N ASN A 35 15.80 -43.10 -32.91
CA ASN A 35 17.04 -43.70 -32.37
C ASN A 35 17.49 -43.19 -30.99
N PHE A 36 16.61 -42.56 -30.19
CA PHE A 36 16.95 -42.26 -28.79
C PHE A 36 16.47 -43.38 -27.85
N SER A 37 17.35 -43.78 -26.92
CA SER A 37 17.02 -44.63 -25.76
C SER A 37 15.76 -44.10 -25.05
N PRO A 38 14.87 -44.97 -24.51
CA PRO A 38 13.67 -44.56 -23.79
C PRO A 38 13.94 -43.47 -22.75
N ASP A 39 15.06 -43.56 -22.01
CA ASP A 39 15.45 -42.58 -20.99
C ASP A 39 15.72 -41.18 -21.56
N LEU A 40 16.31 -41.09 -22.75
CA LEU A 40 16.60 -39.82 -23.43
C LEU A 40 15.34 -39.18 -24.02
N ARG A 41 14.34 -39.98 -24.42
CA ARG A 41 13.03 -39.47 -24.87
C ARG A 41 12.24 -38.90 -23.70
N VAL A 42 12.19 -39.64 -22.58
CA VAL A 42 11.55 -39.17 -21.34
C VAL A 42 12.19 -37.86 -20.88
N LEU A 43 13.52 -37.80 -20.77
CA LEU A 43 14.24 -36.58 -20.39
C LEU A 43 13.93 -35.38 -21.30
N ARG A 44 13.81 -35.61 -22.62
CA ARG A 44 13.48 -34.55 -23.59
C ARG A 44 12.03 -34.08 -23.47
N GLU A 45 11.08 -34.98 -23.23
CA GLU A 45 9.68 -34.63 -22.97
C GLU A 45 9.52 -33.91 -21.63
N THR A 46 10.24 -34.34 -20.58
CA THR A 46 10.26 -33.66 -19.27
C THR A 46 10.92 -32.28 -19.35
N ASN A 47 11.83 -32.05 -20.31
CA ASN A 47 12.45 -30.74 -20.55
C ASN A 47 11.52 -29.83 -21.38
N LYS A 48 10.82 -30.34 -22.40
CA LYS A 48 9.81 -29.57 -23.14
C LYS A 48 8.63 -29.15 -22.27
N LEU A 49 8.13 -30.05 -21.40
CA LEU A 49 7.07 -29.72 -20.44
C LEU A 49 7.54 -28.65 -19.43
N ALA A 50 8.81 -28.69 -19.02
CA ALA A 50 9.37 -27.68 -18.12
C ALA A 50 9.52 -26.31 -18.79
N GLU A 51 9.93 -26.24 -20.06
CA GLU A 51 9.94 -25.00 -20.85
C GLU A 51 8.52 -24.41 -20.98
N MET A 52 7.49 -25.25 -21.08
CA MET A 52 6.09 -24.80 -21.10
C MET A 52 5.58 -24.32 -19.73
N GLU A 53 6.25 -24.68 -18.63
CA GLU A 53 5.88 -24.33 -17.26
C GLU A 53 6.69 -23.14 -16.69
N GLU A 54 7.60 -22.55 -17.46
CA GLU A 54 8.38 -21.38 -17.04
C GLU A 54 7.50 -20.13 -16.83
N PRO A 55 7.84 -19.30 -15.82
CA PRO A 55 7.14 -18.04 -15.59
C PRO A 55 7.42 -17.03 -16.70
N PRO A 56 6.45 -16.19 -17.08
CA PRO A 56 6.76 -14.96 -17.80
C PRO A 56 7.65 -14.05 -16.94
N LEU A 57 8.74 -13.56 -17.51
CA LEU A 57 9.73 -12.73 -16.81
C LEU A 57 9.57 -11.25 -17.20
N LEU A 58 9.52 -10.38 -16.19
CA LEU A 58 9.60 -8.93 -16.39
C LEU A 58 11.03 -8.49 -16.77
N PRO A 59 11.21 -7.31 -17.38
CA PRO A 59 12.53 -6.74 -17.60
C PRO A 59 13.32 -6.58 -16.28
N GLY A 60 14.41 -7.34 -16.14
CA GLY A 60 15.23 -7.41 -14.92
C GLY A 60 14.91 -8.59 -13.99
N GLU A 61 13.82 -9.32 -14.27
CA GLU A 61 13.48 -10.54 -13.54
C GLU A 61 14.32 -11.73 -14.01
N THR A 62 14.81 -12.54 -13.07
CA THR A 62 15.64 -13.71 -13.35
C THR A 62 15.24 -14.87 -12.45
N ILE A 63 15.17 -16.08 -13.03
CA ILE A 63 14.92 -17.32 -12.29
C ILE A 63 16.11 -17.59 -11.35
N LYS A 64 15.80 -17.92 -10.10
CA LYS A 64 16.77 -18.19 -9.04
C LYS A 64 16.78 -19.66 -8.62
N ASP A 65 15.63 -20.31 -8.69
CA ASP A 65 15.49 -21.74 -8.41
C ASP A 65 14.22 -22.30 -9.08
N MET A 66 14.22 -23.60 -9.33
CA MET A 66 13.11 -24.33 -9.91
C MET A 66 13.04 -25.74 -9.35
N ALA A 67 11.84 -26.18 -8.99
CA ALA A 67 11.56 -27.51 -8.49
C ALA A 67 10.40 -28.14 -9.25
N LYS A 68 10.68 -29.23 -9.97
CA LYS A 68 9.67 -30.07 -10.62
C LYS A 68 8.99 -30.98 -9.59
N ASP A 69 7.83 -31.54 -9.97
CA ASP A 69 7.06 -32.50 -9.17
C ASP A 69 6.71 -32.00 -7.75
N VAL A 70 6.46 -30.70 -7.62
CA VAL A 70 5.97 -30.09 -6.38
C VAL A 70 4.46 -30.12 -6.38
N THR A 71 3.85 -30.49 -5.26
CA THR A 71 2.39 -30.53 -5.13
C THR A 71 1.90 -29.28 -4.41
N TYR A 72 1.18 -28.39 -5.10
CA TYR A 72 0.41 -27.34 -4.45
C TYR A 72 -0.86 -27.92 -3.83
N ILE A 73 -1.10 -27.63 -2.55
CA ILE A 73 -2.30 -28.07 -1.84
C ILE A 73 -3.30 -26.91 -1.87
N CYS A 74 -4.11 -26.86 -2.95
CA CYS A 74 -5.14 -25.84 -3.08
C CYS A 74 -6.25 -26.13 -2.07
N PRO A 75 -6.58 -25.20 -1.15
CA PRO A 75 -7.65 -25.45 -0.18
C PRO A 75 -9.03 -25.57 -0.82
N PHE A 76 -9.19 -25.09 -2.06
CA PHE A 76 -10.47 -25.06 -2.77
C PHE A 76 -10.65 -26.21 -3.75
N THR A 77 -9.56 -26.71 -4.33
CA THR A 77 -9.64 -27.67 -5.44
C THR A 77 -8.74 -28.90 -5.27
N GLY A 78 -8.10 -29.06 -4.11
CA GLY A 78 -7.27 -30.21 -3.78
C GLY A 78 -5.82 -30.10 -4.24
N ALA A 79 -5.12 -31.23 -4.18
CA ALA A 79 -3.71 -31.32 -4.54
C ALA A 79 -3.50 -31.28 -6.06
N ILE A 80 -2.51 -30.52 -6.51
CA ILE A 80 -2.15 -30.37 -7.93
C ILE A 80 -0.63 -30.45 -8.03
N ARG A 81 -0.08 -31.33 -8.88
CA ARG A 81 1.37 -31.44 -9.07
C ARG A 81 1.81 -30.60 -10.26
N GLY A 82 2.96 -29.94 -10.13
CA GLY A 82 3.52 -29.11 -11.18
C GLY A 82 4.92 -28.63 -10.85
N THR A 83 5.33 -27.55 -11.50
CA THR A 83 6.65 -26.92 -11.31
C THR A 83 6.52 -25.64 -10.49
N LEU A 84 7.35 -25.54 -9.45
CA LEU A 84 7.49 -24.37 -8.59
C LEU A 84 8.78 -23.63 -8.95
N THR A 85 8.66 -22.37 -9.33
CA THR A 85 9.76 -21.49 -9.72
C THR A 85 9.85 -20.29 -8.79
N VAL A 86 11.06 -19.93 -8.39
CA VAL A 86 11.37 -18.73 -7.61
C VAL A 86 12.24 -17.81 -8.45
N THR A 87 11.83 -16.55 -8.60
CA THR A 87 12.64 -15.51 -9.25
C THR A 87 13.18 -14.52 -8.21
N ASN A 88 13.80 -13.42 -8.64
CA ASN A 88 14.07 -12.25 -7.77
C ASN A 88 12.83 -11.38 -7.51
N TYR A 89 11.66 -11.70 -8.08
CA TYR A 89 10.42 -10.93 -7.94
C TYR A 89 9.22 -11.75 -7.46
N ARG A 90 9.02 -12.97 -7.96
CA ARG A 90 7.81 -13.77 -7.73
C ARG A 90 8.11 -15.22 -7.33
N LEU A 91 7.11 -15.80 -6.68
CA LEU A 91 6.89 -17.23 -6.58
C LEU A 91 5.86 -17.60 -7.65
N TYR A 92 6.22 -18.52 -8.54
CA TYR A 92 5.36 -18.97 -9.63
C TYR A 92 5.19 -20.48 -9.57
N PHE A 93 3.95 -20.95 -9.60
CA PHE A 93 3.63 -22.36 -9.71
C PHE A 93 2.73 -22.59 -10.91
N LYS A 94 3.08 -23.56 -11.75
CA LYS A 94 2.26 -23.94 -12.90
C LYS A 94 2.16 -25.45 -13.01
N SER A 95 0.97 -25.92 -13.37
CA SER A 95 0.69 -27.33 -13.62
C SER A 95 -0.12 -27.46 -14.91
N MET A 96 0.38 -28.30 -15.80
CA MET A 96 -0.33 -28.71 -17.02
C MET A 96 -1.29 -29.89 -16.77
N GLU A 97 -1.45 -30.38 -15.53
CA GLU A 97 -2.38 -31.48 -15.20
C GLU A 97 -3.86 -31.09 -15.30
N ARG A 98 -4.16 -29.80 -15.49
CA ARG A 98 -5.51 -29.26 -15.67
C ARG A 98 -5.62 -28.52 -17.00
N ASP A 99 -6.86 -28.45 -17.50
CA ASP A 99 -7.24 -27.63 -18.65
C ASP A 99 -8.38 -26.65 -18.25
N PRO A 100 -8.15 -25.33 -18.25
CA PRO A 100 -6.88 -24.66 -18.55
C PRO A 100 -5.78 -24.97 -17.51
N PRO A 101 -4.48 -24.78 -17.84
CA PRO A 101 -3.38 -25.00 -16.92
C PRO A 101 -3.58 -24.25 -15.60
N PHE A 102 -3.29 -24.91 -14.48
CA PHE A 102 -3.36 -24.27 -13.18
C PHE A 102 -2.15 -23.35 -13.00
N VAL A 103 -2.39 -22.08 -12.69
CA VAL A 103 -1.34 -21.07 -12.46
C VAL A 103 -1.57 -20.39 -11.12
N LEU A 104 -0.50 -20.32 -10.32
CA LEU A 104 -0.43 -19.53 -9.11
C LEU A 104 0.78 -18.60 -9.21
N ASP A 105 0.51 -17.31 -9.31
CA ASP A 105 1.52 -16.25 -9.39
C ASP A 105 1.38 -15.32 -8.18
N ALA A 106 2.46 -15.14 -7.42
CA ALA A 106 2.50 -14.25 -6.27
C ALA A 106 3.85 -13.55 -6.17
N SER A 107 3.85 -12.22 -6.04
CA SER A 107 5.10 -11.49 -5.77
C SER A 107 5.72 -11.94 -4.44
N LEU A 108 7.04 -12.01 -4.37
CA LEU A 108 7.73 -12.37 -3.13
C LEU A 108 7.52 -11.32 -2.03
N GLY A 109 7.19 -10.07 -2.39
CA GLY A 109 6.89 -9.00 -1.44
C GLY A 109 5.64 -9.23 -0.59
N VAL A 110 4.71 -10.08 -1.03
CA VAL A 110 3.54 -10.48 -0.22
C VAL A 110 3.88 -11.57 0.80
N ILE A 111 5.04 -12.22 0.71
CA ILE A 111 5.43 -13.26 1.66
C ILE A 111 5.77 -12.60 3.00
N ASN A 112 5.10 -13.04 4.06
CA ASN A 112 5.37 -12.60 5.43
C ASN A 112 6.29 -13.57 6.16
N ARG A 113 6.08 -14.88 5.97
CA ARG A 113 6.87 -15.95 6.60
C ARG A 113 6.87 -17.21 5.73
N VAL A 114 7.97 -17.96 5.78
CA VAL A 114 8.11 -19.28 5.16
C VAL A 114 8.44 -20.30 6.25
N GLU A 115 7.68 -21.38 6.32
CA GLU A 115 7.80 -22.43 7.32
C GLU A 115 8.03 -23.78 6.66
N LYS A 116 8.85 -24.62 7.30
CA LYS A 116 9.03 -26.02 6.88
C LYS A 116 7.96 -26.86 7.55
N ILE A 117 7.19 -27.57 6.75
CA ILE A 117 6.19 -28.54 7.21
C ILE A 117 6.80 -29.94 7.13
N GLY A 118 6.67 -30.71 8.21
CA GLY A 118 7.16 -32.08 8.30
C GLY A 118 8.69 -32.23 8.32
N GLY A 119 9.14 -33.45 8.60
CA GLY A 119 10.54 -33.81 8.76
C GLY A 119 10.82 -35.26 8.38
N ALA A 120 11.93 -35.82 8.86
CA ALA A 120 12.35 -37.18 8.54
C ALA A 120 11.34 -38.27 9.00
N SER A 121 10.53 -37.95 10.01
CA SER A 121 9.49 -38.83 10.55
C SER A 121 8.11 -38.66 9.90
N SER A 122 7.94 -37.73 8.97
CA SER A 122 6.66 -37.46 8.31
C SER A 122 6.36 -38.53 7.26
N ARG A 123 5.39 -39.41 7.57
CA ARG A 123 4.98 -40.53 6.72
C ARG A 123 3.65 -40.31 5.98
N GLY A 124 2.94 -39.23 6.28
CA GLY A 124 1.66 -38.91 5.65
C GLY A 124 1.82 -38.41 4.22
N GLU A 125 0.81 -38.63 3.39
CA GLU A 125 0.77 -38.05 2.05
C GLU A 125 0.81 -36.52 2.13
N ASN A 126 1.63 -35.88 1.29
CA ASN A 126 1.80 -34.42 1.25
C ASN A 126 2.16 -33.77 2.60
N SER A 127 2.77 -34.55 3.53
CA SER A 127 3.11 -34.10 4.89
C SER A 127 4.49 -33.46 5.02
N TYR A 128 5.32 -33.51 3.97
CA TYR A 128 6.65 -32.91 3.91
C TYR A 128 6.64 -31.77 2.89
N GLY A 129 6.91 -30.54 3.32
CA GLY A 129 6.72 -29.39 2.43
C GLY A 129 7.06 -28.04 3.03
N LEU A 130 6.52 -26.99 2.41
CA LEU A 130 6.61 -25.59 2.82
C LEU A 130 5.22 -25.00 2.98
N GLU A 131 5.09 -24.12 3.97
CA GLU A 131 3.94 -23.25 4.14
C GLU A 131 4.40 -21.79 4.09
N ILE A 132 3.71 -20.98 3.31
CA ILE A 132 4.04 -19.58 3.03
C ILE A 132 2.87 -18.74 3.50
N VAL A 133 3.08 -18.00 4.58
CA VAL A 133 2.09 -17.08 5.14
C VAL A 133 2.21 -15.76 4.41
N CYS A 134 1.13 -15.32 3.74
CA CYS A 134 1.14 -14.12 2.91
C CYS A 134 0.38 -12.95 3.56
N LYS A 135 0.73 -11.73 3.13
CA LYS A 135 0.15 -10.45 3.57
C LYS A 135 -1.20 -10.17 2.88
N ASP A 136 -1.47 -10.81 1.75
CA ASP A 136 -2.66 -10.67 0.90
C ASP A 136 -3.79 -11.65 1.28
N ILE A 137 -3.99 -11.87 2.59
CA ILE A 137 -5.13 -12.62 3.15
C ILE A 137 -5.21 -14.09 2.68
N ARG A 138 -4.05 -14.70 2.41
CA ARG A 138 -3.94 -16.14 2.10
C ARG A 138 -2.69 -16.79 2.68
N ASN A 139 -2.67 -18.12 2.65
CA ASN A 139 -1.51 -18.97 2.90
C ASN A 139 -1.36 -19.95 1.74
N LEU A 140 -0.13 -20.22 1.32
CA LEU A 140 0.19 -21.16 0.24
C LEU A 140 0.94 -22.35 0.82
N ARG A 141 0.53 -23.58 0.46
CA ARG A 141 1.15 -24.81 0.96
C ARG A 141 1.61 -25.69 -0.19
N PHE A 142 2.87 -26.09 -0.16
CA PHE A 142 3.51 -26.91 -1.18
C PHE A 142 4.12 -28.15 -0.54
N ALA A 143 3.77 -29.33 -1.02
CA ALA A 143 4.42 -30.58 -0.64
C ALA A 143 5.55 -30.94 -1.61
N HIS A 144 6.64 -31.44 -1.06
CA HIS A 144 7.82 -31.89 -1.78
C HIS A 144 8.06 -33.38 -1.49
N LYS A 145 8.68 -34.10 -2.43
CA LYS A 145 9.18 -35.45 -2.16
C LYS A 145 10.51 -35.37 -1.40
N PRO A 146 10.69 -36.07 -0.26
CA PRO A 146 11.96 -36.09 0.47
C PRO A 146 13.16 -36.52 -0.39
N GLU A 147 12.93 -37.51 -1.27
CA GLU A 147 13.90 -38.07 -2.21
C GLU A 147 14.39 -37.04 -3.23
N GLY A 148 13.51 -36.11 -3.64
CA GLY A 148 13.83 -35.10 -4.66
C GLY A 148 14.74 -33.98 -4.16
N ARG A 149 15.00 -33.88 -2.84
CA ARG A 149 15.88 -32.88 -2.20
C ARG A 149 15.61 -31.40 -2.57
N THR A 150 14.46 -31.08 -3.18
CA THR A 150 14.13 -29.72 -3.66
C THR A 150 13.68 -28.76 -2.55
N ARG A 151 13.03 -29.26 -1.49
CA ARG A 151 12.49 -28.43 -0.40
C ARG A 151 13.53 -27.48 0.21
N ARG A 152 14.75 -27.98 0.42
CA ARG A 152 15.83 -27.19 1.03
C ARG A 152 16.23 -26.03 0.14
N SER A 153 16.47 -26.31 -1.15
CA SER A 153 16.87 -25.30 -2.13
C SER A 153 15.81 -24.21 -2.26
N ILE A 154 14.55 -24.61 -2.45
CA ILE A 154 13.43 -23.67 -2.58
C ILE A 154 13.24 -22.85 -1.30
N PHE A 155 13.34 -23.46 -0.11
CA PHE A 155 13.28 -22.74 1.15
C PHE A 155 14.38 -21.69 1.27
N GLU A 156 15.62 -22.06 0.97
CA GLU A 156 16.78 -21.15 1.05
C GLU A 156 16.63 -19.99 0.05
N ASN A 157 16.19 -20.25 -1.18
CA ASN A 157 15.94 -19.23 -2.18
C ASN A 157 14.74 -18.32 -1.83
N LEU A 158 13.65 -18.87 -1.31
CA LEU A 158 12.53 -18.07 -0.81
C LEU A 158 12.97 -17.16 0.34
N MET A 159 13.68 -17.71 1.33
CA MET A 159 14.19 -16.92 2.46
C MET A 159 15.17 -15.83 2.02
N LYS A 160 15.87 -16.03 0.91
CA LYS A 160 16.81 -15.06 0.34
C LYS A 160 16.10 -13.94 -0.44
N TYR A 161 15.26 -14.29 -1.41
CA TYR A 161 14.67 -13.33 -2.35
C TYR A 161 13.32 -12.76 -1.93
N ALA A 162 12.61 -13.38 -0.99
CA ALA A 162 11.44 -12.76 -0.36
C ALA A 162 11.81 -11.75 0.73
N PHE A 163 13.00 -11.87 1.28
CA PHE A 163 13.52 -10.98 2.32
C PHE A 163 14.85 -10.33 1.91
N PRO A 164 14.91 -9.62 0.77
CA PRO A 164 16.17 -9.10 0.24
C PRO A 164 16.87 -8.14 1.21
N VAL A 165 16.14 -7.27 1.91
CA VAL A 165 16.71 -6.34 2.89
C VAL A 165 17.40 -7.10 4.03
N SER A 166 16.77 -8.16 4.55
CA SER A 166 17.39 -9.02 5.58
C SER A 166 18.59 -9.83 5.08
N ASN A 167 18.83 -9.88 3.77
CA ASN A 167 19.90 -10.62 3.13
C ASN A 167 20.89 -9.72 2.36
N ASN A 168 20.85 -8.40 2.60
CA ASN A 168 21.70 -7.41 1.91
C ASN A 168 21.59 -7.48 0.37
N LEU A 169 20.39 -7.74 -0.13
CA LEU A 169 20.04 -7.72 -1.55
C LEU A 169 19.17 -6.50 -1.86
N PRO A 170 19.18 -6.01 -3.11
CA PRO A 170 18.27 -4.96 -3.52
C PRO A 170 16.81 -5.46 -3.51
N LEU A 171 15.87 -4.56 -3.21
CA LEU A 171 14.47 -4.78 -3.55
C LEU A 171 14.32 -4.83 -5.08
N PHE A 172 13.40 -5.65 -5.60
CA PHE A 172 13.18 -5.80 -7.04
C PHE A 172 12.90 -4.47 -7.76
N ALA A 173 12.34 -3.48 -7.08
CA ALA A 173 12.13 -2.12 -7.61
C ALA A 173 13.40 -1.48 -8.20
N PHE A 174 14.60 -1.85 -7.70
CA PHE A 174 15.88 -1.36 -8.22
C PHE A 174 16.46 -2.22 -9.36
N GLU A 175 15.91 -3.42 -9.58
CA GLU A 175 16.29 -4.31 -10.67
C GLU A 175 15.33 -4.24 -11.86
N TYR A 176 14.10 -3.78 -11.64
CA TYR A 176 13.05 -3.63 -12.63
C TYR A 176 13.39 -2.56 -13.67
N LYS A 177 13.28 -2.92 -14.96
CA LYS A 177 13.74 -2.10 -16.11
C LYS A 177 12.66 -1.82 -17.14
N GLU A 178 11.39 -2.07 -16.82
CA GLU A 178 10.31 -1.73 -17.75
C GLU A 178 10.20 -0.21 -17.91
N VAL A 179 9.87 0.23 -19.11
CA VAL A 179 9.75 1.65 -19.47
C VAL A 179 8.31 1.92 -19.84
N PHE A 180 7.70 2.89 -19.17
CA PHE A 180 6.35 3.34 -19.44
C PHE A 180 6.34 4.67 -20.18
N PRO A 181 5.31 4.97 -20.99
CA PRO A 181 5.18 6.26 -21.68
C PRO A 181 5.09 7.46 -20.71
N GLU A 182 4.46 7.28 -19.54
CA GLU A 182 4.32 8.29 -18.51
C GLU A 182 5.28 8.03 -17.35
N ASN A 183 5.89 9.10 -16.81
CA ASN A 183 6.73 9.03 -15.62
C ASN A 183 5.91 9.38 -14.38
N GLY A 184 5.49 8.36 -13.62
CA GLY A 184 4.72 8.53 -12.39
C GLY A 184 5.39 9.43 -11.34
N TRP A 185 6.72 9.52 -11.30
CA TRP A 185 7.44 10.44 -10.40
C TRP A 185 7.17 11.93 -10.65
N LYS A 186 6.51 12.26 -11.77
CA LYS A 186 6.11 13.63 -12.13
C LYS A 186 4.64 13.91 -11.90
N VAL A 187 3.87 12.94 -11.36
CA VAL A 187 2.44 13.12 -11.10
C VAL A 187 2.17 14.20 -10.03
N TYR A 188 3.07 14.34 -9.06
CA TYR A 188 2.94 15.27 -7.95
C TYR A 188 4.03 16.35 -7.97
N ASP A 189 3.58 17.61 -8.04
CA ASP A 189 4.39 18.80 -7.77
C ASP A 189 3.73 19.55 -6.58
N PRO A 190 4.41 19.67 -5.42
CA PRO A 190 3.84 20.34 -4.26
C PRO A 190 3.42 21.79 -4.53
N THR A 191 4.19 22.52 -5.34
CA THR A 191 3.91 23.92 -5.68
C THR A 191 2.70 24.04 -6.57
N TRP A 192 2.58 23.16 -7.57
CA TRP A 192 1.40 23.11 -8.43
C TRP A 192 0.15 22.74 -7.64
N GLU A 193 0.23 21.76 -6.74
CA GLU A 193 -0.92 21.34 -5.93
C GLU A 193 -1.38 22.46 -4.98
N TYR A 194 -0.46 23.16 -4.33
CA TYR A 194 -0.83 24.35 -3.54
C TYR A 194 -1.43 25.45 -4.41
N ARG A 195 -0.89 25.70 -5.61
CA ARG A 195 -1.45 26.68 -6.54
C ARG A 195 -2.87 26.32 -6.99
N ARG A 196 -3.15 25.03 -7.23
CA ARG A 196 -4.50 24.54 -7.57
C ARG A 196 -5.51 24.90 -6.47
N GLN A 197 -5.07 24.88 -5.21
CA GLN A 197 -5.88 25.30 -4.06
C GLN A 197 -5.86 26.81 -3.79
N GLY A 198 -5.21 27.62 -4.63
CA GLY A 198 -5.12 29.07 -4.46
C GLY A 198 -4.05 29.53 -3.45
N ILE A 199 -3.02 28.71 -3.17
CA ILE A 199 -1.94 29.01 -2.23
C ILE A 199 -0.61 29.24 -2.98
N PRO A 200 0.22 30.24 -2.60
CA PRO A 200 0.04 31.18 -1.49
C PRO A 200 -1.05 32.24 -1.76
N ASN A 201 -1.59 32.81 -0.69
CA ASN A 201 -2.55 33.92 -0.73
C ASN A 201 -2.29 34.90 0.43
N GLU A 202 -3.24 35.81 0.70
CA GLU A 202 -3.12 36.81 1.76
C GLU A 202 -3.08 36.22 3.18
N SER A 203 -3.54 34.98 3.38
CA SER A 203 -3.59 34.32 4.69
C SER A 203 -2.52 33.24 4.87
N TRP A 204 -2.07 32.61 3.77
CA TRP A 204 -1.16 31.47 3.79
C TRP A 204 0.05 31.67 2.88
N ARG A 205 1.24 31.39 3.40
CA ARG A 205 2.51 31.45 2.67
C ARG A 205 3.16 30.08 2.54
N LEU A 206 3.97 29.91 1.50
CA LEU A 206 4.87 28.76 1.38
C LEU A 206 6.21 29.09 2.04
N THR A 207 6.62 28.31 3.02
CA THR A 207 7.95 28.39 3.63
C THR A 207 8.90 27.36 3.03
N LYS A 208 10.19 27.73 2.96
CA LYS A 208 11.32 26.86 2.58
C LYS A 208 12.17 26.44 3.79
N ILE A 209 11.73 26.75 5.02
CA ILE A 209 12.48 26.40 6.24
C ILE A 209 12.79 24.90 6.34
N ASN A 210 11.98 24.05 5.71
CA ASN A 210 12.17 22.60 5.69
C ASN A 210 12.75 22.06 4.37
N GLU A 211 13.28 22.91 3.48
CA GLU A 211 13.81 22.49 2.17
C GLU A 211 14.95 21.46 2.30
N ARG A 212 15.67 21.51 3.42
CA ARG A 212 16.74 20.56 3.81
C ARG A 212 16.33 19.62 4.94
N TYR A 213 15.04 19.54 5.25
CA TYR A 213 14.49 18.66 6.29
C TYR A 213 14.99 18.96 7.72
N GLU A 214 15.49 20.18 7.96
CA GLU A 214 16.06 20.60 9.24
C GLU A 214 15.00 20.96 10.30
N LEU A 215 13.81 21.41 9.87
CA LEU A 215 12.70 21.68 10.80
C LEU A 215 12.02 20.37 11.23
N CYS A 216 11.76 19.49 10.27
CA CYS A 216 11.15 18.19 10.47
C CYS A 216 11.55 17.22 9.34
N ASP A 217 12.29 16.18 9.72
CA ASP A 217 12.86 15.17 8.83
C ASP A 217 11.84 14.20 8.21
N THR A 218 10.61 14.21 8.72
CA THR A 218 9.51 13.35 8.26
C THR A 218 8.40 14.14 7.57
N TYR A 219 8.62 15.42 7.29
CA TYR A 219 7.71 16.31 6.56
C TYR A 219 8.24 16.62 5.15
N PRO A 220 7.37 17.11 4.25
CA PRO A 220 7.81 17.54 2.93
C PRO A 220 8.71 18.79 3.01
N ALA A 221 9.46 19.02 1.93
CA ALA A 221 10.39 20.13 1.83
C ALA A 221 9.71 21.51 1.83
N ILE A 222 8.51 21.58 1.25
CA ILE A 222 7.70 22.81 1.13
C ILE A 222 6.52 22.68 2.08
N LEU A 223 6.31 23.69 2.94
CA LEU A 223 5.21 23.71 3.90
C LEU A 223 4.38 24.99 3.71
N ALA A 224 3.06 24.84 3.76
CA ALA A 224 2.13 25.96 3.77
C ALA A 224 1.73 26.29 5.22
N VAL A 225 1.97 27.54 5.63
CA VAL A 225 1.82 28.04 7.01
C VAL A 225 1.14 29.43 7.01
N PRO A 226 0.56 29.91 8.12
CA PRO A 226 -0.04 31.24 8.16
C PRO A 226 0.97 32.35 7.82
N VAL A 227 0.53 33.35 7.05
CA VAL A 227 1.39 34.41 6.49
C VAL A 227 2.12 35.21 7.59
N ASN A 228 1.46 35.41 8.73
CA ASN A 228 1.91 36.25 9.83
C ASN A 228 2.81 35.52 10.83
N ILE A 229 3.10 34.23 10.61
CA ILE A 229 4.04 33.47 11.44
C ILE A 229 5.40 33.43 10.74
N PRO A 230 6.47 34.03 11.30
CA PRO A 230 7.82 33.96 10.74
C PRO A 230 8.48 32.59 10.99
N ASP A 231 9.48 32.26 10.17
CA ASP A 231 10.19 30.97 10.23
C ASP A 231 10.85 30.68 11.60
N GLU A 232 11.35 31.71 12.31
CA GLU A 232 11.90 31.52 13.66
C GLU A 232 10.84 31.10 14.70
N GLU A 233 9.58 31.51 14.53
CA GLU A 233 8.49 31.02 15.39
C GLU A 233 8.15 29.56 15.04
N LEU A 234 8.24 29.16 13.77
CA LEU A 234 8.02 27.75 13.37
C LEU A 234 8.98 26.80 14.08
N LYS A 235 10.25 27.19 14.28
CA LYS A 235 11.24 26.39 15.03
C LYS A 235 10.80 26.16 16.49
N ARG A 236 10.17 27.17 17.11
CA ARG A 236 9.66 27.08 18.49
C ARG A 236 8.42 26.19 18.56
N VAL A 237 7.50 26.32 17.60
CA VAL A 237 6.34 25.41 17.47
C VAL A 237 6.82 23.96 17.26
N ALA A 238 7.84 23.76 16.42
CA ALA A 238 8.42 22.44 16.16
C ALA A 238 9.01 21.81 17.43
N SER A 239 9.61 22.59 18.33
CA SER A 239 10.10 22.09 19.62
C SER A 239 8.99 21.59 20.56
N PHE A 240 7.75 22.07 20.36
CA PHE A 240 6.59 21.68 21.16
C PHE A 240 5.74 20.59 20.51
N ARG A 241 5.92 20.32 19.22
CA ARG A 241 5.17 19.27 18.49
C ARG A 241 6.06 18.04 18.36
N SER A 242 5.49 16.86 18.66
CA SER A 242 6.25 15.61 18.61
C SER A 242 6.96 15.43 17.25
N ARG A 243 8.28 15.21 17.27
CA ARG A 243 9.11 15.06 16.05
C ARG A 243 9.13 16.29 15.14
N GLY A 244 8.84 17.48 15.66
CA GLY A 244 8.83 18.71 14.86
C GLY A 244 7.67 18.82 13.86
N ARG A 245 6.67 17.93 13.94
CA ARG A 245 5.55 17.87 12.98
C ARG A 245 4.50 18.92 13.33
N ILE A 246 4.84 20.18 13.04
CA ILE A 246 4.01 21.36 13.30
C ILE A 246 2.71 21.35 12.49
N PRO A 247 1.66 22.09 12.89
CA PRO A 247 0.45 22.19 12.08
C PRO A 247 0.74 22.87 10.74
N VAL A 248 0.47 22.18 9.64
CA VAL A 248 0.64 22.69 8.28
C VAL A 248 -0.59 22.43 7.43
N LEU A 249 -0.81 23.27 6.42
CA LEU A 249 -1.97 23.19 5.54
C LEU A 249 -1.95 21.93 4.68
N SER A 250 -3.02 21.15 4.76
CA SER A 250 -3.32 20.03 3.88
C SER A 250 -4.30 20.44 2.77
N TRP A 251 -5.37 21.15 3.16
CA TRP A 251 -6.40 21.62 2.22
C TRP A 251 -7.06 22.92 2.68
N ILE A 252 -7.51 23.74 1.73
CA ILE A 252 -8.28 24.97 1.97
C ILE A 252 -9.55 24.98 1.12
N HIS A 253 -10.67 25.36 1.73
CA HIS A 253 -11.95 25.48 1.04
C HIS A 253 -11.94 26.67 0.06
N PRO A 254 -12.34 26.48 -1.21
CA PRO A 254 -12.20 27.50 -2.24
C PRO A 254 -13.00 28.78 -1.94
N GLU A 255 -14.17 28.66 -1.31
CA GLU A 255 -15.02 29.82 -0.98
C GLU A 255 -14.83 30.34 0.45
N SER A 256 -15.05 29.51 1.47
CA SER A 256 -15.04 29.95 2.87
C SER A 256 -13.66 30.22 3.47
N GLN A 257 -12.59 29.77 2.81
CA GLN A 257 -11.22 29.77 3.33
C GLN A 257 -11.03 28.92 4.61
N ALA A 258 -12.01 28.09 4.98
CA ALA A 258 -11.86 27.11 6.05
C ALA A 258 -10.78 26.08 5.67
N THR A 259 -9.88 25.75 6.60
CA THR A 259 -8.70 24.92 6.30
C THR A 259 -8.68 23.61 7.07
N ILE A 260 -8.15 22.57 6.46
CA ILE A 260 -7.67 21.36 7.14
C ILE A 260 -6.16 21.49 7.31
N THR A 261 -5.71 21.55 8.56
CA THR A 261 -4.29 21.47 8.93
C THR A 261 -3.98 20.17 9.64
N ARG A 262 -2.74 19.70 9.55
CA ARG A 262 -2.31 18.43 10.16
C ARG A 262 -1.02 18.58 10.96
N CYS A 263 -0.91 17.85 12.08
CA CYS A 263 0.27 17.83 12.95
C CYS A 263 0.41 16.52 13.73
N SER A 264 1.45 16.45 14.56
CA SER A 264 1.56 15.52 15.68
C SER A 264 0.98 16.10 16.98
N GLN A 265 0.87 15.28 18.02
CA GLN A 265 0.48 15.74 19.36
C GLN A 265 1.41 16.83 19.92
N PRO A 266 0.88 17.71 20.79
CA PRO A 266 1.68 18.64 21.58
C PRO A 266 2.45 17.92 22.71
N MET A 267 3.60 18.46 23.10
CA MET A 267 4.52 17.93 24.14
C MET A 267 4.20 18.53 25.52
N VAL A 268 2.93 18.39 25.94
CA VAL A 268 2.39 18.96 27.19
C VAL A 268 2.99 18.28 28.42
N GLY A 269 3.05 16.96 28.41
CA GLY A 269 3.51 16.14 29.52
C GLY A 269 2.65 16.22 30.79
N VAL A 270 3.11 15.55 31.85
CA VAL A 270 2.44 15.52 33.16
C VAL A 270 2.39 16.89 33.83
N SER A 271 3.38 17.75 33.58
CA SER A 271 3.46 19.08 34.19
C SER A 271 2.61 20.14 33.50
N GLY A 272 1.84 19.78 32.47
CA GLY A 272 0.97 20.74 31.80
C GLY A 272 1.73 21.84 31.06
N LYS A 273 2.87 21.51 30.44
CA LYS A 273 3.66 22.49 29.68
C LYS A 273 2.82 23.09 28.56
N ARG A 274 3.04 24.37 28.34
CA ARG A 274 2.41 25.19 27.30
C ARG A 274 3.48 25.77 26.38
N SER A 275 3.08 26.13 25.17
CA SER A 275 3.92 26.85 24.22
C SER A 275 3.16 28.06 23.72
N LYS A 276 3.62 29.25 24.10
CA LYS A 276 3.01 30.51 23.67
C LYS A 276 2.99 30.61 22.14
N GLU A 277 4.06 30.13 21.51
CA GLU A 277 4.19 30.10 20.06
C GLU A 277 3.21 29.12 19.41
N ASP A 278 2.98 27.93 19.99
CA ASP A 278 1.99 26.98 19.45
C ASP A 278 0.55 27.49 19.63
N GLU A 279 0.22 28.08 20.78
CA GLU A 279 -1.08 28.72 21.03
C GLU A 279 -1.33 29.87 20.05
N LYS A 280 -0.34 30.76 19.86
CA LYS A 280 -0.39 31.82 18.85
C LYS A 280 -0.51 31.25 17.43
N TYR A 281 0.15 30.13 17.15
CA TYR A 281 0.09 29.49 15.85
C TYR A 281 -1.32 29.00 15.51
N LEU A 282 -1.98 28.32 16.44
CA LEU A 282 -3.37 27.87 16.27
C LEU A 282 -4.34 29.06 16.18
N GLN A 283 -4.09 30.12 16.94
CA GLN A 283 -4.82 31.38 16.81
C GLN A 283 -4.67 31.98 15.40
N ALA A 284 -3.47 31.99 14.83
CA ALA A 284 -3.24 32.49 13.47
C ALA A 284 -3.94 31.66 12.39
N ILE A 285 -4.07 30.34 12.57
CA ILE A 285 -4.88 29.48 11.68
C ILE A 285 -6.36 29.87 11.76
N MET A 286 -6.87 30.15 12.96
CA MET A 286 -8.24 30.60 13.15
C MET A 286 -8.47 31.98 12.50
N ASP A 287 -7.58 32.94 12.76
CA ASP A 287 -7.66 34.30 12.21
C ASP A 287 -7.54 34.34 10.68
N SER A 288 -6.99 33.28 10.07
CA SER A 288 -6.93 33.10 8.61
C SER A 288 -8.29 32.77 7.98
N ASN A 289 -9.31 32.45 8.78
CA ASN A 289 -10.67 32.18 8.35
C ASN A 289 -11.63 33.23 8.94
N ALA A 290 -12.13 34.13 8.08
CA ALA A 290 -13.02 35.21 8.50
C ALA A 290 -14.43 34.76 8.95
N GLN A 291 -14.81 33.50 8.71
CA GLN A 291 -16.18 33.02 8.92
C GLN A 291 -16.40 32.36 10.30
N SER A 292 -15.34 32.10 11.09
CA SER A 292 -15.47 31.40 12.37
C SER A 292 -14.62 32.02 13.47
N HIS A 293 -15.18 32.08 14.67
CA HIS A 293 -14.50 32.56 15.88
C HIS A 293 -13.96 31.42 16.76
N LYS A 294 -13.99 30.19 16.25
CA LYS A 294 -13.42 29.00 16.90
C LYS A 294 -12.69 28.14 15.89
N ILE A 295 -11.76 27.32 16.37
CA ILE A 295 -11.11 26.26 15.60
C ILE A 295 -11.42 24.89 16.23
N PHE A 296 -11.56 23.84 15.42
CA PHE A 296 -11.76 22.49 15.95
C PHE A 296 -10.46 21.69 15.88
N ILE A 297 -10.15 20.97 16.95
CA ILE A 297 -9.00 20.06 17.01
C ILE A 297 -9.54 18.63 17.08
N PHE A 298 -9.31 17.86 16.02
CA PHE A 298 -9.67 16.46 15.96
C PHE A 298 -8.46 15.59 16.31
N ASP A 299 -8.43 15.10 17.54
CA ASP A 299 -7.49 14.07 17.96
C ASP A 299 -8.05 12.70 17.58
N ALA A 300 -7.36 12.00 16.69
CA ALA A 300 -7.80 10.70 16.21
C ALA A 300 -7.93 9.65 17.32
N ARG A 301 -7.26 9.83 18.47
CA ARG A 301 -7.13 8.81 19.51
C ARG A 301 -8.40 8.71 20.36
N PRO A 302 -8.62 7.56 21.01
CA PRO A 302 -9.44 7.51 22.21
C PRO A 302 -8.87 8.40 23.31
N SER A 303 -9.74 9.03 24.09
CA SER A 303 -9.35 9.93 25.19
C SER A 303 -8.36 9.26 26.16
N VAL A 304 -8.60 8.00 26.55
CA VAL A 304 -7.69 7.23 27.42
C VAL A 304 -6.28 7.10 26.85
N ASN A 305 -6.15 6.98 25.52
CA ASN A 305 -4.86 6.88 24.86
C ASN A 305 -4.16 8.24 24.80
N ALA A 306 -4.90 9.33 24.64
CA ALA A 306 -4.35 10.69 24.70
C ALA A 306 -3.83 11.02 26.10
N VAL A 307 -4.58 10.65 27.15
CA VAL A 307 -4.15 10.77 28.56
C VAL A 307 -2.89 9.91 28.83
N ALA A 308 -2.84 8.67 28.32
CA ALA A 308 -1.66 7.82 28.46
C ALA A 308 -0.43 8.42 27.74
N ASN A 309 -0.60 9.13 26.63
CA ASN A 309 0.49 9.86 25.98
C ASN A 309 0.92 11.10 26.78
N LYS A 310 -0.01 11.80 27.44
CA LYS A 310 0.30 12.90 28.36
C LYS A 310 1.25 12.44 29.47
N ALA A 311 1.00 11.25 30.03
CA ALA A 311 1.89 10.63 31.02
C ALA A 311 3.31 10.34 30.49
N LYS A 312 3.47 10.17 29.18
CA LYS A 312 4.75 9.90 28.49
C LYS A 312 5.42 11.15 27.91
N GLY A 313 4.92 12.35 28.22
CA GLY A 313 5.49 13.62 27.75
C GLY A 313 4.79 14.24 26.53
N GLY A 314 3.88 13.50 25.86
CA GLY A 314 2.99 14.04 24.82
C GLY A 314 1.76 14.71 25.43
N GLY A 315 0.59 14.54 24.80
CA GLY A 315 -0.67 15.03 25.36
C GLY A 315 -1.63 15.53 24.28
N TYR A 316 -2.47 16.47 24.67
CA TYR A 316 -3.49 17.12 23.84
C TYR A 316 -3.72 18.55 24.34
N GLU A 317 -4.29 19.38 23.49
CA GLU A 317 -4.60 20.78 23.70
C GLU A 317 -5.71 20.93 24.76
N SER A 318 -5.40 21.55 25.90
CA SER A 318 -6.39 21.80 26.96
C SER A 318 -7.17 23.09 26.72
N GLU A 319 -8.44 23.13 27.13
CA GLU A 319 -9.33 24.29 27.01
C GLU A 319 -8.73 25.58 27.61
N ASP A 320 -8.05 25.48 28.76
CA ASP A 320 -7.39 26.64 29.40
C ASP A 320 -6.24 27.24 28.59
N ALA A 321 -5.57 26.41 27.78
CA ALA A 321 -4.41 26.80 26.98
C ALA A 321 -4.83 27.30 25.59
N TYR A 322 -5.83 26.65 25.00
CA TYR A 322 -6.33 26.93 23.65
C TYR A 322 -7.79 27.38 23.74
N GLN A 323 -8.00 28.60 24.25
CA GLN A 323 -9.33 29.11 24.64
C GLN A 323 -10.35 29.16 23.49
N ASN A 324 -9.88 29.36 22.25
CA ASN A 324 -10.72 29.42 21.06
C ASN A 324 -10.78 28.08 20.30
N ALA A 325 -10.24 27.01 20.89
CA ALA A 325 -10.22 25.68 20.28
C ALA A 325 -11.20 24.72 20.98
N GLU A 326 -11.91 23.93 20.18
CA GLU A 326 -12.74 22.82 20.68
C GLU A 326 -12.10 21.49 20.30
N LEU A 327 -11.68 20.70 21.30
CA LEU A 327 -11.01 19.43 21.09
C LEU A 327 -11.99 18.25 21.11
N VAL A 328 -11.86 17.38 20.11
CA VAL A 328 -12.71 16.22 19.90
C VAL A 328 -11.84 14.97 19.73
N PHE A 329 -12.13 13.94 20.53
CA PHE A 329 -11.57 12.60 20.35
C PHE A 329 -12.41 11.77 19.37
N LEU A 330 -11.74 11.04 18.48
CA LEU A 330 -12.39 10.22 17.43
C LEU A 330 -12.35 8.71 17.69
N ASP A 331 -11.75 8.28 18.80
CA ASP A 331 -11.74 6.88 19.25
C ASP A 331 -11.10 5.87 18.28
N ILE A 332 -10.20 6.33 17.41
CA ILE A 332 -9.45 5.47 16.46
C ILE A 332 -8.21 4.89 17.15
N HIS A 333 -8.25 3.57 17.33
CA HIS A 333 -7.23 2.81 18.03
C HIS A 333 -5.85 2.83 17.35
N ASN A 334 -4.81 2.39 18.07
CA ASN A 334 -3.43 2.41 17.58
C ASN A 334 -3.12 1.26 16.60
N ILE A 335 -1.93 1.28 16.03
CA ILE A 335 -1.45 0.32 15.02
C ILE A 335 -1.51 -1.15 15.47
N HIS A 336 -1.39 -1.42 16.78
CA HIS A 336 -1.38 -2.78 17.31
C HIS A 336 -2.79 -3.38 17.31
N VAL A 337 -3.80 -2.58 17.66
CA VAL A 337 -5.21 -2.98 17.60
C VAL A 337 -5.62 -3.24 16.15
N MET A 338 -5.21 -2.37 15.22
CA MET A 338 -5.53 -2.56 13.79
C MET A 338 -4.87 -3.81 13.19
N ARG A 339 -3.63 -4.11 13.59
CA ARG A 339 -2.95 -5.36 13.19
C ARG A 339 -3.70 -6.58 13.69
N GLU A 340 -4.12 -6.57 14.96
CA GLU A 340 -4.84 -7.67 15.57
C GLU A 340 -6.22 -7.88 14.94
N SER A 341 -6.93 -6.80 14.62
CA SER A 341 -8.20 -6.85 13.90
C SER A 341 -8.07 -7.53 12.53
N LEU A 342 -7.05 -7.18 11.74
CA LEU A 342 -6.80 -7.85 10.45
C LEU A 342 -6.39 -9.31 10.60
N ARG A 343 -5.61 -9.65 11.66
CA ARG A 343 -5.24 -11.04 11.95
C ARG A 343 -6.49 -11.89 12.16
N LYS A 344 -7.42 -11.44 13.01
CA LYS A 344 -8.70 -12.12 13.24
C LYS A 344 -9.54 -12.21 11.97
N LEU A 345 -9.60 -11.13 11.18
CA LEU A 345 -10.32 -11.14 9.91
C LEU A 345 -9.77 -12.21 8.95
N LYS A 346 -8.45 -12.31 8.80
CA LYS A 346 -7.81 -13.33 7.96
C LYS A 346 -8.22 -14.75 8.37
N GLU A 347 -8.35 -15.03 9.67
CA GLU A 347 -8.69 -16.35 10.20
C GLU A 347 -10.11 -16.80 9.85
N ILE A 348 -11.06 -15.87 9.76
CA ILE A 348 -12.47 -16.21 9.48
C ILE A 348 -12.80 -16.22 7.99
N VAL A 349 -11.96 -15.59 7.14
CA VAL A 349 -12.21 -15.48 5.69
C VAL A 349 -11.41 -16.45 4.84
N TYR A 350 -10.30 -17.00 5.35
CA TYR A 350 -9.43 -17.88 4.57
C TYR A 350 -8.98 -19.12 5.38
N PRO A 351 -9.06 -20.33 4.80
CA PRO A 351 -9.50 -20.60 3.42
C PRO A 351 -11.02 -20.68 3.27
N ASN A 352 -11.75 -21.15 4.29
CA ASN A 352 -13.18 -21.38 4.20
C ASN A 352 -13.91 -20.52 5.22
N ILE A 353 -15.01 -19.92 4.80
CA ILE A 353 -15.90 -19.16 5.69
C ILE A 353 -16.85 -20.15 6.39
N GLU A 354 -17.01 -19.98 7.70
CA GLU A 354 -18.08 -20.64 8.44
C GLU A 354 -19.33 -19.76 8.37
N GLU A 355 -20.32 -20.19 7.59
CA GLU A 355 -21.49 -19.40 7.23
C GLU A 355 -22.48 -19.20 8.40
N THR A 356 -22.61 -20.18 9.30
CA THR A 356 -23.61 -20.16 10.39
C THR A 356 -23.37 -18.99 11.34
N HIS A 357 -22.11 -18.69 11.61
CA HIS A 357 -21.68 -17.64 12.53
C HIS A 357 -20.97 -16.48 11.82
N TRP A 358 -21.14 -16.33 10.51
CA TRP A 358 -20.43 -15.30 9.73
C TRP A 358 -20.51 -13.91 10.36
N LEU A 359 -21.72 -13.44 10.69
CA LEU A 359 -21.92 -12.08 11.24
C LEU A 359 -21.25 -11.90 12.61
N SER A 360 -21.40 -12.87 13.52
CA SER A 360 -20.79 -12.82 14.85
C SER A 360 -19.27 -12.96 14.79
N ASN A 361 -18.77 -13.80 13.88
CA ASN A 361 -17.34 -13.96 13.64
C ASN A 361 -16.75 -12.66 13.11
N LEU A 362 -17.39 -12.03 12.12
CA LEU A 362 -16.99 -10.74 11.58
C LEU A 362 -17.02 -9.63 12.63
N GLU A 363 -18.08 -9.55 13.44
CA GLU A 363 -18.18 -8.60 14.54
C GLU A 363 -17.01 -8.74 15.53
N SER A 364 -16.63 -9.97 15.89
CA SER A 364 -15.52 -10.26 16.82
C SER A 364 -14.14 -9.82 16.32
N THR A 365 -13.99 -9.55 15.02
CA THR A 365 -12.77 -8.99 14.42
C THR A 365 -12.63 -7.49 14.68
N HIS A 366 -13.75 -6.79 14.93
CA HIS A 366 -13.87 -5.32 14.96
C HIS A 366 -13.39 -4.60 13.69
N TRP A 367 -13.15 -5.31 12.58
CA TRP A 367 -12.61 -4.67 11.36
C TRP A 367 -13.54 -3.58 10.84
N LEU A 368 -14.81 -3.92 10.63
CA LEU A 368 -15.82 -2.95 10.15
C LEU A 368 -16.11 -1.85 11.18
N GLU A 369 -15.97 -2.12 12.47
CA GLU A 369 -16.07 -1.09 13.51
C GLU A 369 -14.94 -0.06 13.38
N HIS A 370 -13.71 -0.52 13.13
CA HIS A 370 -12.59 0.38 12.89
C HIS A 370 -12.73 1.18 11.59
N ILE A 371 -13.19 0.54 10.50
CA ILE A 371 -13.51 1.23 9.24
C ILE A 371 -14.58 2.30 9.47
N LYS A 372 -15.65 1.97 10.20
CA LYS A 372 -16.71 2.91 10.59
C LYS A 372 -16.15 4.11 11.34
N LEU A 373 -15.31 3.91 12.36
CA LEU A 373 -14.76 5.01 13.16
C LEU A 373 -13.85 5.92 12.33
N ILE A 374 -13.05 5.36 11.42
CA ILE A 374 -12.20 6.13 10.51
C ILE A 374 -13.06 7.00 9.57
N LEU A 375 -14.06 6.41 8.90
CA LEU A 375 -14.97 7.13 8.01
C LEU A 375 -15.80 8.17 8.77
N ALA A 376 -16.33 7.84 9.95
CA ALA A 376 -17.07 8.77 10.79
C ALA A 376 -16.20 9.94 11.24
N GLY A 377 -14.93 9.69 11.58
CA GLY A 377 -13.97 10.74 11.90
C GLY A 377 -13.72 11.69 10.73
N ALA A 378 -13.50 11.14 9.53
CA ALA A 378 -13.35 11.93 8.30
C ALA A 378 -14.62 12.72 7.96
N LEU A 379 -15.80 12.13 8.13
CA LEU A 379 -17.09 12.81 7.92
C LEU A 379 -17.26 14.00 8.87
N ARG A 380 -16.92 13.85 10.16
CA ARG A 380 -16.98 14.96 11.13
C ARG A 380 -16.03 16.11 10.76
N ILE A 381 -14.84 15.77 10.25
CA ILE A 381 -13.87 16.76 9.76
C ILE A 381 -14.44 17.48 8.53
N ALA A 382 -14.90 16.73 7.53
CA ALA A 382 -15.46 17.29 6.30
C ALA A 382 -16.69 18.17 6.58
N ASP A 383 -17.63 17.71 7.41
CA ASP A 383 -18.83 18.48 7.79
C ASP A 383 -18.47 19.78 8.53
N LYS A 384 -17.47 19.75 9.42
CA LYS A 384 -17.04 20.96 10.13
C LYS A 384 -16.47 22.02 9.19
N VAL A 385 -15.76 21.59 8.15
CA VAL A 385 -15.17 22.47 7.13
C VAL A 385 -16.23 22.94 6.14
N GLU A 386 -17.05 22.03 5.62
CA GLU A 386 -18.07 22.32 4.60
C GLU A 386 -19.29 23.01 5.18
N SER A 387 -20.01 22.38 6.11
CA SER A 387 -21.25 22.94 6.69
C SER A 387 -20.93 23.99 7.76
N GLY A 388 -19.95 23.69 8.61
CA GLY A 388 -19.58 24.55 9.73
C GLY A 388 -18.68 25.73 9.35
N LYS A 389 -18.17 25.77 8.11
CA LYS A 389 -17.25 26.80 7.59
C LYS A 389 -16.08 27.10 8.54
N THR A 390 -15.67 26.10 9.29
CA THR A 390 -14.72 26.24 10.41
C THR A 390 -13.43 25.49 10.09
N SER A 391 -12.29 26.14 10.34
CA SER A 391 -10.98 25.52 10.19
C SER A 391 -10.77 24.42 11.24
N VAL A 392 -9.99 23.41 10.88
CA VAL A 392 -9.74 22.24 11.70
C VAL A 392 -8.24 21.90 11.76
N VAL A 393 -7.81 21.38 12.90
CA VAL A 393 -6.49 20.80 13.12
C VAL A 393 -6.67 19.31 13.38
N VAL A 394 -6.02 18.47 12.58
CA VAL A 394 -6.13 17.01 12.69
C VAL A 394 -4.80 16.45 13.17
N HIS A 395 -4.80 15.72 14.27
CA HIS A 395 -3.61 15.05 14.76
C HIS A 395 -3.91 13.69 15.42
N CYS A 396 -2.84 12.99 15.77
CA CYS A 396 -2.90 11.82 16.63
C CYS A 396 -1.66 11.85 17.53
N SER A 397 -0.99 10.71 17.81
CA SER A 397 0.31 10.71 18.47
C SER A 397 1.41 11.28 17.56
N ASP A 398 1.90 10.52 16.57
CA ASP A 398 3.00 10.94 15.70
C ASP A 398 2.54 11.71 14.44
N GLY A 399 1.24 11.76 14.13
CA GLY A 399 0.73 12.53 12.98
C GLY A 399 0.98 11.95 11.58
N TRP A 400 1.33 10.66 11.46
CA TRP A 400 1.63 9.99 10.17
C TRP A 400 0.80 8.74 9.87
N ASP A 401 -0.05 8.26 10.79
CA ASP A 401 -0.90 7.08 10.58
C ASP A 401 -2.37 7.51 10.45
N ARG A 402 -3.09 7.58 11.58
CA ARG A 402 -4.51 7.98 11.62
C ARG A 402 -4.75 9.38 11.07
N THR A 403 -3.82 10.30 11.28
CA THR A 403 -3.89 11.64 10.69
C THR A 403 -3.91 11.58 9.17
N ALA A 404 -3.09 10.73 8.54
CA ALA A 404 -3.09 10.56 7.09
C ALA A 404 -4.40 9.95 6.60
N GLN A 405 -4.96 8.96 7.32
CA GLN A 405 -6.29 8.41 7.02
C GLN A 405 -7.36 9.51 7.05
N LEU A 406 -7.41 10.28 8.13
CA LEU A 406 -8.44 11.30 8.34
C LEU A 406 -8.35 12.46 7.34
N THR A 407 -7.15 13.01 7.10
CA THR A 407 -7.01 14.11 6.14
C THR A 407 -7.34 13.63 4.74
N SER A 408 -6.73 12.54 4.27
CA SER A 408 -6.96 12.07 2.90
C SER A 408 -8.42 11.70 2.62
N LEU A 409 -9.12 11.06 3.56
CA LEU A 409 -10.56 10.76 3.41
C LEU A 409 -11.42 12.02 3.42
N SER A 410 -11.11 13.00 4.28
CA SER A 410 -11.85 14.28 4.30
C SER A 410 -11.65 15.03 3.00
N LEU A 411 -10.42 15.05 2.46
CA LEU A 411 -10.10 15.67 1.18
C LEU A 411 -10.85 15.00 0.02
N LEU A 412 -11.04 13.68 0.03
CA LEU A 412 -11.86 12.98 -0.96
C LEU A 412 -13.34 13.38 -0.91
N MET A 413 -13.88 13.59 0.29
CA MET A 413 -15.26 14.04 0.48
C MET A 413 -15.43 15.47 -0.07
N LEU A 414 -14.46 16.36 0.22
CA LEU A 414 -14.57 17.80 -0.06
C LEU A 414 -14.16 18.20 -1.49
N ASP A 415 -13.15 17.56 -2.08
CA ASP A 415 -12.55 18.02 -3.33
C ASP A 415 -12.63 16.95 -4.43
N GLY A 416 -13.43 17.24 -5.45
CA GLY A 416 -13.65 16.36 -6.60
C GLY A 416 -12.40 16.06 -7.42
N TYR A 417 -11.36 16.91 -7.32
CA TYR A 417 -10.08 16.64 -7.96
C TYR A 417 -9.49 15.30 -7.52
N TYR A 418 -9.46 15.05 -6.20
CA TYR A 418 -8.86 13.83 -5.64
C TYR A 418 -9.64 12.56 -5.94
N ARG A 419 -10.85 12.66 -6.52
CA ARG A 419 -11.65 11.52 -6.99
C ARG A 419 -11.35 11.11 -8.44
N THR A 420 -10.55 11.91 -9.15
CA THR A 420 -9.98 11.49 -10.45
C THR A 420 -8.80 10.54 -10.22
N ILE A 421 -8.44 9.72 -11.21
CA ILE A 421 -7.29 8.81 -11.09
C ILE A 421 -6.00 9.58 -10.73
N ARG A 422 -5.66 10.61 -11.53
CA ARG A 422 -4.49 11.45 -11.28
C ARG A 422 -4.57 12.22 -9.96
N GLY A 423 -5.75 12.71 -9.60
CA GLY A 423 -5.94 13.37 -8.31
C GLY A 423 -5.76 12.42 -7.14
N PHE A 424 -6.22 11.18 -7.25
CA PHE A 424 -6.00 10.16 -6.21
C PHE A 424 -4.52 9.78 -6.09
N GLU A 425 -3.79 9.67 -7.20
CA GLU A 425 -2.33 9.51 -7.20
C GLU A 425 -1.66 10.68 -6.48
N VAL A 426 -2.03 11.93 -6.79
CA VAL A 426 -1.56 13.13 -6.09
C VAL A 426 -1.92 13.10 -4.60
N LEU A 427 -3.10 12.63 -4.22
CA LEU A 427 -3.52 12.50 -2.83
C LEU A 427 -2.61 11.53 -2.05
N VAL A 428 -2.24 10.39 -2.66
CA VAL A 428 -1.32 9.42 -2.07
C VAL A 428 0.09 10.02 -1.96
N GLU A 429 0.62 10.59 -3.04
CA GLU A 429 1.93 11.26 -3.05
C GLU A 429 2.01 12.38 -2.01
N LYS A 430 0.96 13.19 -1.90
CA LYS A 430 0.87 14.27 -0.92
C LYS A 430 0.68 13.73 0.50
N GLU A 431 -0.51 13.23 0.83
CA GLU A 431 -0.94 13.02 2.22
C GLU A 431 -0.31 11.78 2.90
N TRP A 432 0.23 10.86 2.11
CA TRP A 432 0.83 9.62 2.60
C TRP A 432 2.35 9.61 2.44
N LEU A 433 2.85 9.78 1.22
CA LEU A 433 4.29 9.67 0.94
C LEU A 433 5.06 10.90 1.43
N SER A 434 4.73 12.09 0.93
CA SER A 434 5.45 13.33 1.27
C SER A 434 5.31 13.71 2.75
N PHE A 435 4.16 13.38 3.35
CA PHE A 435 3.91 13.57 4.77
C PHE A 435 4.42 12.43 5.67
N GLY A 436 5.16 11.48 5.13
CA GLY A 436 5.99 10.56 5.92
C GLY A 436 5.23 9.42 6.60
N HIS A 437 4.15 8.91 6.01
CA HIS A 437 3.63 7.60 6.40
C HIS A 437 4.75 6.55 6.22
N ARG A 438 5.02 5.76 7.26
CA ARG A 438 6.20 4.90 7.32
C ARG A 438 5.99 3.57 6.58
N PHE A 439 5.67 3.61 5.27
CA PHE A 439 5.34 2.44 4.45
C PHE A 439 6.31 1.26 4.64
N GLN A 440 7.62 1.52 4.51
CA GLN A 440 8.67 0.51 4.69
C GLN A 440 8.55 -0.24 6.01
N LEU A 441 8.27 0.48 7.11
CA LEU A 441 8.15 -0.11 8.44
C LEU A 441 6.77 -0.76 8.65
N ARG A 442 5.70 -0.10 8.20
CA ARG A 442 4.31 -0.58 8.34
C ARG A 442 4.06 -1.87 7.56
N VAL A 443 4.74 -2.05 6.43
CA VAL A 443 4.63 -3.25 5.58
C VAL A 443 5.78 -4.24 5.82
N GLY A 444 6.97 -3.77 6.18
CA GLY A 444 8.18 -4.59 6.28
C GLY A 444 8.63 -5.12 4.92
N HIS A 445 8.95 -4.22 3.97
CA HIS A 445 9.38 -4.64 2.63
C HIS A 445 10.73 -5.38 2.72
N GLY A 446 10.73 -6.64 2.30
CA GLY A 446 11.93 -7.46 2.26
C GLY A 446 12.57 -7.78 3.62
N ASP A 447 11.83 -7.60 4.72
CA ASP A 447 12.29 -7.91 6.07
C ASP A 447 11.66 -9.21 6.58
N LYS A 448 12.51 -10.15 7.04
CA LYS A 448 12.10 -11.46 7.58
C LYS A 448 11.46 -11.40 8.96
N ASN A 449 11.58 -10.28 9.68
CA ASN A 449 11.02 -10.11 11.02
C ASN A 449 9.49 -9.94 10.97
N HIS A 450 8.79 -11.05 10.75
CA HIS A 450 7.34 -11.08 10.62
C HIS A 450 6.58 -10.69 11.89
N ALA A 451 7.25 -10.70 13.05
CA ALA A 451 6.68 -10.39 14.36
C ALA A 451 6.89 -8.93 14.78
N ASP A 452 7.46 -8.10 13.91
CA ASP A 452 7.67 -6.68 14.18
C ASP A 452 6.36 -5.97 14.57
N ALA A 453 6.35 -5.42 15.77
CA ALA A 453 5.21 -4.75 16.36
C ALA A 453 4.88 -3.40 15.67
N ASP A 454 5.72 -2.90 14.78
CA ASP A 454 5.44 -1.72 13.97
C ASP A 454 4.69 -2.01 12.66
N ARG A 455 4.55 -3.28 12.26
CA ARG A 455 3.75 -3.66 11.08
C ARG A 455 2.27 -3.46 11.35
N SER A 456 1.55 -2.79 10.45
CA SER A 456 0.12 -2.52 10.63
C SER A 456 -0.56 -2.10 9.33
N PRO A 457 -1.82 -2.51 9.09
CA PRO A 457 -2.53 -2.30 7.82
C PRO A 457 -3.14 -0.89 7.68
N VAL A 458 -2.43 0.16 8.09
CA VAL A 458 -2.97 1.53 8.14
C VAL A 458 -3.38 2.03 6.74
N PHE A 459 -2.52 1.86 5.73
CA PHE A 459 -2.85 2.23 4.36
C PHE A 459 -3.93 1.31 3.75
N LEU A 460 -3.95 0.02 4.10
CA LEU A 460 -5.02 -0.88 3.67
C LEU A 460 -6.39 -0.43 4.20
N GLN A 461 -6.47 -0.02 5.48
CA GLN A 461 -7.71 0.54 6.04
C GLN A 461 -8.16 1.81 5.32
N PHE A 462 -7.22 2.66 4.88
CA PHE A 462 -7.55 3.81 4.05
C PHE A 462 -8.15 3.38 2.71
N ILE A 463 -7.52 2.45 2.00
CA ILE A 463 -8.04 1.93 0.73
C ILE A 463 -9.39 1.23 0.91
N ASP A 464 -9.62 0.52 2.02
CA ASP A 464 -10.92 -0.04 2.38
C ASP A 464 -11.96 1.09 2.53
N CYS A 465 -11.67 2.14 3.31
CA CYS A 465 -12.55 3.30 3.44
C CYS A 465 -12.85 3.99 2.10
N VAL A 466 -11.86 4.11 1.21
CA VAL A 466 -12.06 4.62 -0.16
C VAL A 466 -13.01 3.71 -0.93
N TRP A 467 -12.80 2.39 -0.86
CA TRP A 467 -13.68 1.41 -1.49
C TRP A 467 -15.12 1.53 -0.96
N GLN A 468 -15.33 1.71 0.35
CA GLN A 468 -16.67 1.96 0.91
C GLN A 468 -17.35 3.19 0.29
N MET A 469 -16.60 4.26 0.01
CA MET A 469 -17.15 5.46 -0.66
C MET A 469 -17.46 5.21 -2.14
N THR A 470 -16.75 4.30 -2.82
CA THR A 470 -17.09 3.92 -4.22
C THR A 470 -18.31 3.00 -4.31
N ARG A 471 -18.71 2.38 -3.19
CA ARG A 471 -19.85 1.46 -3.11
C ARG A 471 -21.17 2.15 -2.79
N GLN A 472 -21.11 3.29 -2.09
CA GLN A 472 -22.25 4.16 -1.79
C GLN A 472 -22.56 5.06 -2.99
#